data_AF-A0A7S2BGD7-F1
#
_entry.id   AF-A0A7S2BGD7-F1
#
_cell.length_a   1.000
_cell.length_b   1.000
_cell.length_c   1.000
_cell.angle_alpha   90.00
_cell.angle_beta   90.00
_cell.angle_gamma   90.00
#
_symmetry.space_group_name_H-M   'P 1'
#
loop_
_entity.id
_entity.type
_entity.pdbx_description
1 polymer ?
#
loop_
_entity_poly.entity_id
_entity_poly.type
_entity_poly.pdbx_seq_one_letter_code
_entity_poly.pdbx_strand_id
1 'polypeptide(L)'
;MLTIPDHSKLEQTLTTVLRQAVREQRENGTDPVVRMGELLAAAQLEKLHERIRELEEDNRELQRENGEFQEQRKKKWRLRSVSDEEDKDQNIENMTAYRLGLLKHEPPRFDFFDPRDSEGLPLMMKEIKLPNAAQTHEVCYEPETHAIFVSQMSNSVLVRIPIGRNGFLTNNQDAWHVGERDDESGDGVMGMHNISRSYAKPGC
;
A
#
# COMPACT_ATOMS: atom_id res chain seq x y z
N MET A 1 20.41 16.21 12.43
CA MET A 1 21.60 16.62 13.22
C MET A 1 22.69 15.60 12.95
N LEU A 2 23.77 15.99 12.26
CA LEU A 2 24.95 15.14 12.07
C LEU A 2 25.76 15.18 13.37
N THR A 3 25.82 14.09 14.11
CA THR A 3 26.66 13.94 15.30
C THR A 3 28.13 13.94 14.91
N ILE A 4 28.86 14.95 15.36
CA ILE A 4 30.32 15.04 15.22
C ILE A 4 30.95 13.89 16.05
N PRO A 5 31.90 13.11 15.50
CA PRO A 5 32.54 12.03 16.24
C PRO A 5 33.28 12.55 17.49
N ASP A 6 33.10 11.87 18.62
CA ASP A 6 33.79 12.19 19.87
C ASP A 6 35.28 11.85 19.76
N HIS A 7 36.09 12.86 19.42
CA HIS A 7 37.53 12.74 19.22
C HIS A 7 38.28 12.25 20.46
N SER A 8 37.71 12.40 21.68
CA SER A 8 38.39 12.03 22.93
C SER A 8 38.58 10.52 23.07
N LYS A 9 37.61 9.71 22.60
CA LYS A 9 37.68 8.23 22.65
C LYS A 9 38.73 7.68 21.68
N LEU A 10 38.95 8.38 20.56
CA LEU A 10 39.90 7.98 19.54
C LEU A 10 41.34 8.20 20.01
N GLU A 11 41.62 9.32 20.67
CA GLU A 11 42.91 9.63 21.27
C GLU A 11 43.28 8.66 22.41
N GLN A 12 42.32 8.31 23.27
CA GLN A 12 42.54 7.34 24.35
C GLN A 12 42.85 5.93 23.83
N THR A 13 42.17 5.50 22.76
CA THR A 13 42.41 4.19 22.12
C THR A 13 43.81 4.16 21.51
N LEU A 14 44.19 5.20 20.76
CA LEU A 14 45.52 5.31 20.13
C LEU A 14 46.64 5.32 21.17
N THR A 15 46.46 6.06 22.26
CA THR A 15 47.46 6.16 23.34
C THR A 15 47.70 4.81 24.02
N THR A 16 46.63 4.03 24.24
CA THR A 16 46.72 2.70 24.84
C THR A 16 47.42 1.71 23.91
N VAL A 17 47.05 1.71 22.63
CA VAL A 17 47.67 0.84 21.61
C VAL A 17 49.15 1.17 21.41
N LEU A 18 49.53 2.45 21.38
CA LEU A 18 50.92 2.89 21.31
C LEU A 18 51.75 2.43 22.52
N ARG A 19 51.21 2.56 23.73
CA ARG A 19 51.91 2.10 24.96
C ARG A 19 52.14 0.59 24.94
N GLN A 20 51.19 -0.17 24.43
CA GLN A 20 51.30 -1.63 24.35
C GLN A 20 52.30 -2.07 23.27
N ALA A 21 52.25 -1.46 22.08
CA ALA A 21 53.21 -1.72 21.01
C ALA A 21 54.67 -1.45 21.43
N VAL A 22 54.91 -0.32 22.12
CA VAL A 22 56.24 0.04 22.62
C VAL A 22 56.74 -0.89 23.73
N ARG A 23 55.84 -1.39 24.58
CA ARG A 23 56.18 -2.36 25.62
C ARG A 23 56.58 -3.70 25.01
N GLU A 24 55.82 -4.20 24.04
CA GLU A 24 56.10 -5.48 23.37
C GLU A 24 57.34 -5.42 22.47
N GLN A 25 57.64 -4.26 21.85
CA GLN A 25 58.91 -4.06 21.14
C GLN A 25 60.12 -4.24 22.06
N ARG A 26 60.06 -3.70 23.29
CA ARG A 26 61.13 -3.85 24.29
C ARG A 26 61.32 -5.30 24.76
N GLU A 27 60.26 -6.10 24.71
CA GLU A 27 60.28 -7.48 25.21
C GLU A 27 60.64 -8.49 24.09
N ASN A 28 60.22 -8.26 22.84
CA ASN A 28 60.28 -9.27 21.76
C ASN A 28 61.02 -8.84 20.48
N GLY A 29 61.50 -7.58 20.38
CA GLY A 29 62.28 -7.11 19.22
C GLY A 29 61.50 -6.93 17.91
N THR A 30 60.17 -7.04 17.94
CA THR A 30 59.28 -6.88 16.78
C THR A 30 59.21 -5.42 16.33
N ASP A 31 59.15 -5.17 15.02
CA ASP A 31 59.02 -3.81 14.48
C ASP A 31 57.74 -3.13 15.03
N PRO A 32 57.88 -1.98 15.71
CA PRO A 32 56.76 -1.31 16.38
C PRO A 32 55.69 -0.82 15.41
N VAL A 33 56.03 -0.54 14.15
CA VAL A 33 55.06 -0.08 13.14
C VAL A 33 54.15 -1.22 12.69
N VAL A 34 54.74 -2.40 12.44
CA VAL A 34 53.99 -3.62 12.08
C VAL A 34 53.07 -4.02 13.23
N ARG A 35 53.60 -4.01 14.46
CA ARG A 35 52.84 -4.40 15.65
C ARG A 35 51.72 -3.43 15.98
N MET A 36 51.94 -2.13 15.80
CA MET A 36 50.90 -1.12 15.98
C MET A 36 49.78 -1.30 14.95
N GLY A 37 50.11 -1.67 13.70
CA GLY A 37 49.12 -2.03 12.67
C GLY A 37 48.26 -3.23 13.07
N GLU A 38 48.87 -4.29 13.60
CA GLU A 38 48.15 -5.49 14.10
C GLU A 38 47.23 -5.15 15.27
N LEU A 39 47.69 -4.37 16.25
CA LEU A 39 46.91 -3.97 17.42
C LEU A 39 45.75 -3.03 17.05
N LEU A 40 45.96 -2.11 16.10
CA LEU A 40 44.89 -1.25 15.56
C LEU A 40 43.84 -2.07 14.81
N ALA A 41 44.27 -3.03 13.99
CA ALA A 41 43.36 -3.92 13.27
C ALA A 41 42.55 -4.78 14.24
N ALA A 42 43.17 -5.35 15.27
CA ALA A 42 42.48 -6.13 16.30
C ALA A 42 41.46 -5.29 17.08
N ALA A 43 41.80 -4.06 17.48
CA ALA A 43 40.90 -3.15 18.17
C ALA A 43 39.72 -2.70 17.28
N GLN A 44 39.94 -2.54 15.97
CA GLN A 44 38.86 -2.25 15.02
C GLN A 44 37.95 -3.47 14.82
N LEU A 45 38.53 -4.67 14.74
CA LEU A 45 37.78 -5.92 14.60
C LEU A 45 36.88 -6.18 15.82
N GLU A 46 37.40 -5.92 17.02
CA GLU A 46 36.63 -6.04 18.27
C GLU A 46 35.45 -5.07 18.32
N LYS A 47 35.66 -3.81 17.90
CA LYS A 47 34.55 -2.84 17.76
C LYS A 47 33.49 -3.27 16.74
N LEU A 48 33.91 -3.87 15.63
CA LEU A 48 32.98 -4.39 14.62
C LEU A 48 32.19 -5.60 15.16
N HIS A 49 32.83 -6.50 15.89
CA HIS A 49 32.14 -7.63 16.52
C HIS A 49 31.12 -7.17 17.56
N GLU A 50 31.45 -6.18 18.38
CA GLU A 50 30.49 -5.63 19.34
C GLU A 50 29.30 -4.99 18.61
N ARG A 51 29.55 -4.24 17.53
CA ARG A 51 28.49 -3.64 16.74
C ARG A 51 27.59 -4.66 16.05
N ILE A 52 28.15 -5.78 15.57
CA ILE A 52 27.38 -6.88 15.00
C ILE A 52 26.48 -7.50 16.08
N ARG A 53 27.01 -7.72 17.28
CA ARG A 53 26.24 -8.27 18.41
C ARG A 53 25.05 -7.37 18.78
N GLU A 54 25.27 -6.05 18.87
CA GLU A 54 24.19 -5.07 19.11
C GLU A 54 23.11 -5.16 18.04
N LEU A 55 23.50 -5.15 16.76
CA LEU A 55 22.55 -5.21 15.64
C LEU A 55 21.76 -6.53 15.59
N GLU A 56 22.40 -7.65 15.96
CA GLU A 56 21.71 -8.93 16.07
C GLU A 56 20.68 -8.94 17.22
N GLU A 57 20.98 -8.26 18.32
CA GLU A 57 20.06 -8.12 19.45
C GLU A 57 18.86 -7.24 19.09
N ASP A 58 19.10 -6.08 18.49
CA ASP A 58 18.04 -5.18 17.97
C ASP A 58 17.13 -5.91 16.97
N ASN A 59 17.72 -6.71 16.07
CA ASN A 59 16.96 -7.45 15.07
C ASN A 59 16.10 -8.56 15.71
N ARG A 60 16.60 -9.23 16.76
CA ARG A 60 15.79 -10.19 17.53
C ARG A 60 14.62 -9.51 18.22
N GLU A 61 14.83 -8.33 18.79
CA GLU A 61 13.76 -7.57 19.43
C GLU A 61 12.69 -7.13 18.44
N LEU A 62 13.09 -6.58 17.29
CA LEU A 62 12.17 -6.20 16.22
C LEU A 62 11.36 -7.40 15.69
N GLN A 63 11.99 -8.57 15.57
CA GLN A 63 11.27 -9.79 15.19
C GLN A 63 10.22 -10.21 16.22
N ARG A 64 10.53 -10.06 17.52
CA ARG A 64 9.58 -10.32 18.61
C ARG A 64 8.40 -9.35 18.57
N GLU A 65 8.67 -8.05 18.46
CA GLU A 65 7.61 -7.02 18.38
C GLU A 65 6.71 -7.21 17.16
N ASN A 66 7.30 -7.54 16.01
CA ASN A 66 6.52 -7.83 14.80
C ASN A 66 5.66 -9.09 14.99
N GLY A 67 6.17 -10.14 15.65
CA GLY A 67 5.40 -11.32 16.01
C GLY A 67 4.21 -10.99 16.92
N GLU A 68 4.42 -10.18 17.95
CA GLU A 68 3.37 -9.71 18.86
C GLU A 68 2.32 -8.86 18.14
N PHE A 69 2.74 -7.98 17.23
CA PHE A 69 1.83 -7.16 16.42
C PHE A 69 0.96 -8.02 15.48
N GLN A 70 1.54 -9.05 14.87
CA GLN A 70 0.81 -10.00 14.03
C GLN A 70 -0.21 -10.81 14.86
N GLU A 71 0.16 -11.27 16.06
CA GLU A 71 -0.77 -11.96 16.96
C GLU A 71 -1.89 -11.05 17.46
N GLN A 72 -1.60 -9.79 17.80
CA GLN A 72 -2.63 -8.81 18.15
C GLN A 72 -3.59 -8.54 16.98
N ARG A 73 -3.07 -8.42 15.76
CA ARG A 73 -3.92 -8.31 14.55
C ARG A 73 -4.80 -9.54 14.39
N LYS A 74 -4.25 -10.75 14.49
CA LYS A 74 -5.05 -11.99 14.41
C LYS A 74 -6.13 -12.05 15.48
N LYS A 75 -5.83 -11.67 16.73
CA LYS A 75 -6.81 -11.63 17.82
C LYS A 75 -7.90 -10.60 17.56
N LYS A 76 -7.54 -9.38 17.12
CA LYS A 76 -8.51 -8.33 16.76
C LYS A 76 -9.43 -8.76 15.62
N TRP A 77 -8.89 -9.48 14.62
CA TRP A 77 -9.68 -10.06 13.54
C TRP A 77 -10.62 -11.18 14.03
N ARG A 78 -10.15 -12.07 14.92
CA ARG A 78 -11.02 -13.09 15.53
C ARG A 78 -12.13 -12.51 16.39
N LEU A 79 -11.85 -11.44 17.13
CA LEU A 79 -12.88 -10.72 17.91
C LEU A 79 -13.93 -10.08 17.01
N ARG A 80 -13.54 -9.62 15.81
CA ARG A 80 -14.48 -9.07 14.82
C ARG A 80 -15.33 -10.17 14.17
N SER A 81 -14.74 -11.31 13.80
CA SER A 81 -15.50 -12.44 13.25
C SER A 81 -16.47 -13.08 14.25
N VAL A 82 -16.27 -12.87 15.56
CA VAL A 82 -17.22 -13.31 16.60
C VAL A 82 -18.34 -12.28 16.82
N SER A 83 -18.11 -10.98 16.54
CA SER A 83 -19.22 -10.00 16.50
C SER A 83 -20.06 -10.11 15.22
N ASP A 84 -19.49 -10.64 14.14
CA ASP A 84 -20.18 -10.79 12.85
C ASP A 84 -21.20 -11.96 12.86
N GLU A 85 -21.21 -12.84 13.88
CA GLU A 85 -22.29 -13.84 14.06
C GLU A 85 -23.62 -13.21 14.54
N GLU A 86 -23.59 -11.96 15.03
CA GLU A 86 -24.81 -11.18 15.35
C GLU A 86 -25.31 -10.31 14.18
N ASP A 87 -24.53 -10.14 13.10
CA ASP A 87 -25.00 -9.52 11.85
C ASP A 87 -25.73 -10.54 10.98
N LYS A 88 -26.78 -11.15 11.56
CA LYS A 88 -27.81 -11.83 10.78
C LYS A 88 -28.56 -10.78 9.95
N ASP A 89 -28.11 -10.66 8.71
CA ASP A 89 -28.99 -10.56 7.55
C ASP A 89 -29.69 -9.19 7.40
N GLN A 90 -28.88 -8.12 7.24
CA GLN A 90 -29.36 -6.77 6.93
C GLN A 90 -30.10 -6.65 5.57
N ASN A 91 -30.26 -7.74 4.81
CA ASN A 91 -30.90 -7.73 3.48
C ASN A 91 -32.26 -8.46 3.43
N ILE A 92 -32.81 -8.91 4.56
CA ILE A 92 -34.09 -9.64 4.61
C ILE A 92 -35.23 -8.81 4.00
N GLU A 93 -35.28 -7.51 4.27
CA GLU A 93 -36.34 -6.62 3.78
C GLU A 93 -36.33 -6.51 2.25
N ASN A 94 -35.14 -6.31 1.65
CA ASN A 94 -35.01 -6.26 0.20
C ASN A 94 -35.29 -7.62 -0.44
N MET A 95 -34.83 -8.73 0.17
CA MET A 95 -35.15 -10.08 -0.32
C MET A 95 -36.66 -10.35 -0.29
N THR A 96 -37.35 -9.85 0.73
CA THR A 96 -38.81 -9.92 0.85
C THR A 96 -39.48 -9.06 -0.22
N ALA A 97 -39.02 -7.83 -0.43
CA ALA A 97 -39.54 -6.93 -1.45
C ALA A 97 -39.35 -7.49 -2.88
N TYR A 98 -38.23 -8.16 -3.16
CA TYR A 98 -38.01 -8.88 -4.43
C TYR A 98 -38.99 -10.05 -4.61
N ARG A 99 -39.17 -10.88 -3.58
CA ARG A 99 -40.14 -12.00 -3.63
C ARG A 99 -41.59 -11.54 -3.82
N LEU A 100 -41.92 -10.35 -3.30
CA LEU A 100 -43.22 -9.71 -3.48
C LEU A 100 -43.36 -8.97 -4.83
N GLY A 101 -42.32 -8.96 -5.67
CA GLY A 101 -42.31 -8.28 -6.97
C GLY A 101 -42.20 -6.75 -6.89
N LEU A 102 -41.90 -6.19 -5.73
CA LEU A 102 -41.70 -4.75 -5.52
C LEU A 102 -40.34 -4.29 -6.01
N LEU A 103 -39.33 -5.16 -5.95
CA LEU A 103 -38.03 -4.94 -6.58
C LEU A 103 -37.95 -5.72 -7.89
N LYS A 104 -37.38 -5.08 -8.91
CA LYS A 104 -37.24 -5.65 -10.26
C LYS A 104 -36.14 -6.70 -10.36
N HIS A 105 -35.17 -6.68 -9.44
CA HIS A 105 -33.97 -7.50 -9.48
C HIS A 105 -33.71 -8.12 -8.11
N GLU A 106 -33.11 -9.32 -8.12
CA GLU A 106 -32.69 -9.97 -6.88
C GLU A 106 -31.62 -9.10 -6.21
N PRO A 107 -31.79 -8.75 -4.91
CA PRO A 107 -30.78 -8.03 -4.16
C PRO A 107 -29.44 -8.78 -4.19
N PRO A 108 -28.30 -8.08 -4.31
CA PRO A 108 -27.00 -8.72 -4.34
C PRO A 108 -26.74 -9.44 -3.01
N ARG A 109 -26.12 -10.62 -3.10
CA ARG A 109 -25.59 -11.32 -1.94
C ARG A 109 -24.16 -10.84 -1.73
N PHE A 110 -23.91 -10.31 -0.55
CA PHE A 110 -22.56 -9.97 -0.14
C PHE A 110 -21.94 -11.20 0.51
N ASP A 111 -21.40 -12.08 -0.34
CA ASP A 111 -20.60 -13.18 0.15
C ASP A 111 -19.28 -12.60 0.66
N PHE A 112 -18.96 -12.86 1.93
CA PHE A 112 -17.65 -12.51 2.46
C PHE A 112 -16.59 -13.28 1.67
N PHE A 113 -15.66 -12.57 1.05
CA PHE A 113 -14.48 -13.17 0.43
C PHE A 113 -13.23 -12.74 1.18
N ASP A 114 -12.28 -13.68 1.36
CA ASP A 114 -10.95 -13.35 1.84
C ASP A 114 -10.11 -12.86 0.65
N PRO A 115 -9.68 -11.59 0.62
CA PRO A 115 -8.85 -11.09 -0.47
C PRO A 115 -7.54 -11.87 -0.61
N ARG A 116 -7.05 -12.53 0.45
CA ARG A 116 -5.82 -13.33 0.42
C ARG A 116 -5.98 -14.64 -0.36
N ASP A 117 -7.18 -15.18 -0.43
CA ASP A 117 -7.46 -16.45 -1.11
C ASP A 117 -7.67 -16.26 -2.62
N SER A 118 -7.77 -15.00 -3.08
CA SER A 118 -8.10 -14.63 -4.46
C SER A 118 -7.25 -13.48 -5.03
N GLU A 119 -6.32 -12.89 -4.27
CA GLU A 119 -5.26 -11.99 -4.75
C GLU A 119 -4.24 -12.77 -5.60
N GLY A 120 -4.66 -13.15 -6.80
CA GLY A 120 -3.79 -13.63 -7.84
C GLY A 120 -3.02 -12.46 -8.45
N LEU A 121 -1.72 -12.39 -8.13
CA LEU A 121 -0.69 -11.61 -8.82
C LEU A 121 -0.74 -10.08 -8.63
N PRO A 122 0.42 -9.39 -8.73
CA PRO A 122 0.46 -7.93 -8.69
C PRO A 122 -0.41 -7.34 -9.81
N LEU A 123 -1.52 -6.71 -9.42
CA LEU A 123 -2.36 -5.92 -10.32
C LEU A 123 -1.57 -4.66 -10.69
N MET A 124 -1.17 -4.54 -11.96
CA MET A 124 -0.66 -3.27 -12.46
C MET A 124 -1.81 -2.25 -12.45
N MET A 125 -1.81 -1.38 -11.44
CA MET A 125 -2.76 -0.26 -11.36
C MET A 125 -2.30 0.86 -12.27
N LYS A 126 -3.00 1.08 -13.38
CA LYS A 126 -2.78 2.22 -14.26
C LYS A 126 -3.70 3.37 -13.85
N GLU A 127 -3.11 4.49 -13.43
CA GLU A 127 -3.85 5.72 -13.19
C GLU A 127 -4.24 6.38 -14.52
N ILE A 128 -5.50 6.84 -14.63
CA ILE A 128 -5.97 7.63 -15.76
C ILE A 128 -6.56 8.94 -15.27
N LYS A 129 -6.10 10.01 -15.90
CA LYS A 129 -6.66 11.35 -15.70
C LYS A 129 -7.87 11.53 -16.58
N LEU A 130 -8.98 11.89 -15.96
CA LEU A 130 -10.22 12.23 -16.64
C LEU A 130 -10.24 13.74 -16.96
N PRO A 131 -10.90 14.16 -18.05
CA PRO A 131 -11.04 15.58 -18.38
C PRO A 131 -11.84 16.29 -17.30
N ASN A 132 -11.30 17.36 -16.71
CA ASN A 132 -11.99 18.29 -15.80
C ASN A 132 -12.73 17.64 -14.61
N ALA A 133 -12.32 16.45 -14.18
CA ALA A 133 -12.99 15.73 -13.10
C ALA A 133 -12.65 16.35 -11.75
N ALA A 134 -13.63 17.00 -11.11
CA ALA A 134 -13.54 17.38 -9.71
C ALA A 134 -13.91 16.20 -8.79
N GLN A 135 -14.92 15.41 -9.19
CA GLN A 135 -15.40 14.24 -8.48
C GLN A 135 -15.83 13.16 -9.48
N THR A 136 -15.45 11.91 -9.19
CA THR A 136 -15.97 10.73 -9.90
C THR A 136 -17.02 10.08 -9.01
N HIS A 137 -18.13 9.64 -9.60
CA HIS A 137 -19.24 9.09 -8.81
C HIS A 137 -19.39 7.59 -9.04
N GLU A 138 -19.51 7.17 -10.30
CA GLU A 138 -19.68 5.77 -10.65
C GLU A 138 -18.76 5.37 -11.80
N VAL A 139 -18.36 4.09 -11.75
CA VAL A 139 -17.54 3.44 -12.77
C VAL A 139 -18.25 2.16 -13.19
N CYS A 140 -18.44 2.00 -14.49
CA CYS A 140 -19.21 0.92 -15.08
C CYS A 140 -18.43 0.26 -16.22
N TYR A 141 -18.20 -1.04 -16.18
CA TYR A 141 -17.48 -1.77 -17.23
C TYR A 141 -18.42 -2.45 -18.21
N GLU A 142 -18.52 -1.98 -19.45
CA GLU A 142 -19.32 -2.60 -20.52
C GLU A 142 -18.51 -3.65 -21.31
N PRO A 143 -18.88 -4.94 -21.26
CA PRO A 143 -18.11 -6.01 -21.87
C PRO A 143 -18.15 -6.00 -23.40
N GLU A 144 -19.26 -5.56 -23.99
CA GLU A 144 -19.45 -5.61 -25.46
C GLU A 144 -18.58 -4.63 -26.20
N THR A 145 -18.48 -3.41 -25.68
CA THR A 145 -17.60 -2.37 -26.23
C THR A 145 -16.19 -2.46 -25.66
N HIS A 146 -15.96 -3.33 -24.68
CA HIS A 146 -14.71 -3.50 -23.95
C HIS A 146 -14.21 -2.16 -23.41
N ALA A 147 -15.10 -1.41 -22.76
CA ALA A 147 -14.85 -0.05 -22.30
C ALA A 147 -15.36 0.17 -20.88
N ILE A 148 -14.73 1.12 -20.18
CA ILE A 148 -15.20 1.64 -18.91
C ILE A 148 -15.90 2.98 -19.16
N PHE A 149 -17.05 3.15 -18.53
CA PHE A 149 -17.79 4.40 -18.46
C PHE A 149 -17.63 5.00 -17.06
N VAL A 150 -17.30 6.28 -16.99
CA VAL A 150 -17.13 7.01 -15.74
C VAL A 150 -18.06 8.21 -15.73
N SER A 151 -18.89 8.34 -14.68
CA SER A 151 -19.71 9.53 -14.47
C SER A 151 -18.96 10.58 -13.65
N GLN A 152 -18.96 11.81 -14.17
CA GLN A 152 -18.52 12.99 -13.44
C GLN A 152 -19.77 13.77 -13.04
N MET A 153 -20.13 13.71 -11.76
CA MET A 153 -21.38 14.28 -11.27
C MET A 153 -21.43 15.79 -11.47
N SER A 154 -20.39 16.52 -11.04
CA SER A 154 -20.41 17.98 -10.97
C SER A 154 -20.62 18.68 -12.31
N ASN A 155 -20.21 18.04 -13.41
CA ASN A 155 -20.19 18.67 -14.74
C ASN A 155 -21.13 17.95 -15.72
N SER A 156 -21.88 16.95 -15.26
CA SER A 156 -22.77 16.11 -16.07
C SER A 156 -22.07 15.48 -17.28
N VAL A 157 -20.85 14.97 -17.05
CA VAL A 157 -20.03 14.37 -18.11
C VAL A 157 -19.99 12.86 -17.93
N LEU A 158 -20.24 12.13 -19.02
CA LEU A 158 -19.98 10.71 -19.16
C LEU A 158 -18.71 10.52 -19.97
N VAL A 159 -17.72 9.82 -19.42
CA VAL A 159 -16.46 9.52 -20.10
C VAL A 159 -16.42 8.04 -20.45
N ARG A 160 -16.12 7.71 -21.71
CA ARG A 160 -15.79 6.35 -22.16
C ARG A 160 -14.28 6.20 -22.30
N ILE A 161 -13.76 5.14 -21.70
CA ILE A 161 -12.36 4.76 -21.73
C ILE A 161 -12.28 3.33 -22.29
N PRO A 162 -11.84 3.15 -23.54
CA PRO A 162 -11.61 1.82 -24.10
C PRO A 162 -10.50 1.09 -23.34
N ILE A 163 -10.68 -0.22 -23.18
CA ILE A 163 -9.67 -1.14 -22.65
C ILE A 163 -8.92 -1.75 -23.83
N GLY A 164 -7.60 -1.65 -23.80
CA GLY A 164 -6.71 -2.24 -24.80
C GLY A 164 -6.74 -3.76 -24.75
N ARG A 165 -6.21 -4.40 -25.80
CA ARG A 165 -6.13 -5.88 -25.91
C ARG A 165 -5.33 -6.54 -24.78
N ASN A 166 -4.50 -5.77 -24.09
CA ASN A 166 -3.71 -6.18 -22.94
C ASN A 166 -4.48 -6.05 -21.61
N GLY A 167 -5.77 -5.71 -21.64
CA GLY A 167 -6.59 -5.51 -20.43
C GLY A 167 -6.35 -4.17 -19.73
N PHE A 168 -5.50 -3.30 -20.27
CA PHE A 168 -5.21 -2.00 -19.66
C PHE A 168 -6.03 -0.88 -20.30
N LEU A 169 -6.44 0.07 -19.46
CA LEU A 169 -7.14 1.25 -19.94
C LEU A 169 -6.25 2.09 -20.87
N THR A 170 -6.84 2.64 -21.92
CA THR A 170 -6.14 3.48 -22.90
C THR A 170 -6.27 4.96 -22.57
N ASN A 171 -5.36 5.78 -23.10
CA ASN A 171 -5.43 7.24 -22.90
C ASN A 171 -6.41 7.91 -23.87
N ASN A 172 -6.89 7.18 -24.88
CA ASN A 172 -7.89 7.66 -25.82
C ASN A 172 -9.23 7.62 -25.11
N GLN A 173 -9.80 8.78 -24.84
CA GLN A 173 -11.05 8.92 -24.10
C GLN A 173 -12.04 9.69 -24.95
N ASP A 174 -13.30 9.28 -24.88
CA ASP A 174 -14.42 10.04 -25.41
C ASP A 174 -15.23 10.58 -24.24
N ALA A 175 -15.73 11.79 -24.35
CA ALA A 175 -16.53 12.42 -23.30
C ALA A 175 -17.74 13.11 -23.90
N TRP A 176 -18.87 12.98 -23.22
CA TRP A 176 -20.13 13.62 -23.61
C TRP A 176 -20.76 14.30 -22.41
N HIS A 177 -21.31 15.49 -22.63
CA HIS A 177 -22.26 16.05 -21.69
C HIS A 177 -23.60 15.33 -21.83
N VAL A 178 -24.17 14.93 -20.70
CA VAL A 178 -25.47 14.26 -20.63
C VAL A 178 -26.43 15.18 -19.91
N GLY A 179 -27.60 15.41 -20.50
CA GLY A 179 -28.62 16.29 -19.94
C GLY A 179 -28.48 17.74 -20.39
N GLU A 180 -29.10 18.64 -19.62
CA GLU A 180 -29.14 20.07 -19.90
C GLU A 180 -27.79 20.74 -19.65
N ARG A 181 -27.45 21.68 -20.52
CA ARG A 181 -26.22 22.47 -20.44
C ARG A 181 -26.57 23.93 -20.25
N ASP A 182 -25.74 24.60 -19.49
CA ASP A 182 -25.80 26.05 -19.37
C ASP A 182 -25.30 26.67 -20.68
N ASP A 183 -26.09 27.57 -21.26
CA ASP A 183 -25.80 28.17 -22.57
C ASP A 183 -24.57 29.11 -22.53
N GLU A 184 -24.25 29.69 -21.37
CA GLU A 184 -23.11 30.60 -21.20
C GLU A 184 -21.79 29.87 -20.91
N SER A 185 -21.77 28.95 -19.94
CA SER A 185 -20.55 28.22 -19.55
C SER A 185 -20.31 26.96 -20.37
N GLY A 186 -21.37 26.37 -20.95
CA GLY A 186 -21.34 25.06 -21.59
C GLY A 186 -21.25 23.89 -20.60
N ASP A 187 -21.27 24.15 -19.29
CA ASP A 187 -21.24 23.11 -18.26
C ASP A 187 -22.61 22.45 -18.09
N GLY A 188 -22.63 21.24 -17.53
CA GLY A 188 -23.89 20.55 -17.23
C GLY A 188 -24.61 21.17 -16.04
N VAL A 189 -25.92 21.41 -16.17
CA VAL A 189 -26.75 22.11 -15.16
C VAL A 189 -27.17 21.18 -14.01
N MET A 190 -27.29 19.87 -14.29
CA MET A 190 -27.84 18.90 -13.33
C MET A 190 -26.91 17.71 -13.13
N GLY A 191 -26.54 17.46 -11.87
CA GLY A 191 -25.64 16.37 -11.53
C GLY A 191 -26.08 15.00 -12.08
N MET A 192 -25.16 14.31 -12.75
CA MET A 192 -25.35 12.90 -13.11
C MET A 192 -25.18 12.03 -11.87
N HIS A 193 -26.26 11.39 -11.43
CA HIS A 193 -26.25 10.52 -10.26
C HIS A 193 -26.07 9.05 -10.57
N ASN A 194 -26.70 8.51 -11.63
CA ASN A 194 -26.66 7.06 -11.90
C ASN A 194 -26.36 6.79 -13.39
N ILE A 195 -25.37 5.95 -13.68
CA ILE A 195 -25.20 5.27 -14.96
C ILE A 195 -25.97 3.96 -14.87
N SER A 196 -27.24 4.00 -15.27
CA SER A 196 -28.02 2.77 -15.43
C SER A 196 -27.67 2.11 -16.77
N ARG A 197 -27.56 0.79 -16.76
CA ARG A 197 -27.25 0.03 -17.96
C ARG A 197 -28.47 -0.10 -18.86
N SER A 198 -28.22 -0.29 -20.15
CA SER A 198 -29.24 -0.37 -21.19
C SER A 198 -30.44 -1.24 -20.79
N TYR A 199 -31.65 -0.75 -21.05
CA TYR A 199 -32.92 -1.48 -20.82
C TYR A 199 -32.94 -2.86 -21.50
N ALA A 200 -32.13 -3.05 -22.55
CA ALA A 200 -32.02 -4.31 -23.26
C ALA A 200 -31.14 -5.35 -22.54
N LYS A 201 -30.27 -4.96 -21.60
CA LYS A 201 -29.26 -5.84 -20.98
C LYS A 201 -29.00 -5.49 -19.50
N PRO A 202 -29.84 -6.01 -18.57
CA PRO A 202 -29.66 -5.79 -17.13
C PRO A 202 -28.48 -6.62 -16.56
N GLY A 203 -27.75 -6.08 -15.57
CA GLY A 203 -26.78 -6.85 -14.76
C GLY A 203 -25.37 -6.93 -15.35
N CYS A 204 -25.19 -6.38 -16.53
CA CYS A 204 -24.14 -5.40 -16.62
C CYS A 204 -24.57 -4.35 -15.56
#